data_AF-A0A3E0KL89-F1
#
_entry.id   AF-A0A3E0KL89-F1
#
_cell.length_a   1.000
_cell.length_b   1.000
_cell.length_c   1.000
_cell.angle_alpha   90.00
_cell.angle_beta   90.00
_cell.angle_gamma   90.00
#
_symmetry.space_group_name_H-M   'P 1'
#
loop_
_entity.id
_entity.type
_entity.pdbx_description
1 polymer ?
#
loop_
_entity_poly.entity_id
_entity_poly.type
_entity_poly.pdbx_seq_one_letter_code
_entity_poly.pdbx_strand_id
1 'polypeptide(L)'
;MKVVISGYYGFDNAGDEAVLAAILAGLRRECPTVHPVVLSGNPARTAARHGVEAVPRLSLAAVRRALREADLFVSGGGTLLQDLTGWGSVPYYGGLMLLAHRLGVPGLAWAPGVVP
;
A
#
# COMPACT_ATOMS: atom_id res chain seq x y z
N MET A 1 -8.87 -12.24 5.38
CA MET A 1 -9.11 -10.98 4.61
C MET A 1 -7.78 -10.51 4.04
N LYS A 2 -7.63 -10.45 2.72
CA LYS A 2 -6.39 -10.03 2.03
C LYS A 2 -6.47 -8.53 1.70
N VAL A 3 -5.53 -7.75 2.22
CA VAL A 3 -5.51 -6.29 2.06
C VAL A 3 -4.24 -5.89 1.32
N VAL A 4 -4.37 -5.29 0.14
CA VAL A 4 -3.22 -4.78 -0.62
C VAL A 4 -2.97 -3.34 -0.23
N ILE A 5 -1.75 -3.01 0.16
CA ILE A 5 -1.35 -1.68 0.61
C ILE A 5 -0.33 -1.10 -0.37
N SER A 6 -0.62 0.07 -0.94
CA SER A 6 0.33 0.81 -1.78
C SER A 6 0.85 2.06 -1.09
N GLY A 7 2.14 2.34 -1.21
CA GLY A 7 2.78 3.56 -0.74
C GLY A 7 4.24 3.62 -1.17
N TYR A 8 5.00 4.60 -0.67
CA TYR A 8 6.43 4.73 -0.96
C TYR A 8 7.28 3.83 -0.04
N TYR A 9 7.04 2.52 -0.08
CA TYR A 9 7.70 1.55 0.79
C TYR A 9 8.84 0.81 0.09
N GLY A 10 9.84 0.37 0.84
CA GLY A 10 11.01 -0.34 0.33
C GLY A 10 12.09 0.56 -0.27
N PHE A 11 12.08 1.86 0.04
CA PHE A 11 13.08 2.85 -0.40
C PHE A 11 13.98 3.34 0.75
N ASP A 12 13.98 2.64 1.89
CA ASP A 12 14.73 3.02 3.10
C ASP A 12 14.37 4.42 3.67
N ASN A 13 13.21 4.96 3.30
CA ASN A 13 12.66 6.15 3.95
C ASN A 13 12.07 5.78 5.32
N ALA A 14 12.73 6.20 6.39
CA ALA A 14 12.31 5.87 7.76
C ALA A 14 10.89 6.37 8.09
N GLY A 15 10.46 7.49 7.53
CA GLY A 15 9.11 8.05 7.71
C GLY A 15 8.04 7.15 7.09
N ASP A 16 8.20 6.79 5.82
CA ASP A 16 7.23 5.91 5.12
C ASP A 16 7.17 4.52 5.75
N GLU A 17 8.32 3.99 6.17
CA GLU A 17 8.40 2.70 6.84
C GLU A 17 7.74 2.73 8.23
N ALA A 18 7.80 3.87 8.94
CA ALA A 18 7.08 4.07 10.20
C ALA A 18 5.56 4.18 9.97
N VAL A 19 5.13 4.88 8.90
CA VAL A 19 3.72 4.94 8.51
C VAL A 19 3.19 3.54 8.16
N LEU A 20 3.95 2.75 7.39
CA LEU A 20 3.59 1.37 7.09
C LEU A 20 3.43 0.54 8.37
N ALA A 21 4.40 0.64 9.28
CA ALA A 21 4.35 -0.08 10.56
C ALA A 21 3.10 0.29 11.38
N ALA A 22 2.74 1.57 11.43
CA ALA A 22 1.53 2.03 12.12
C ALA A 22 0.24 1.49 11.49
N ILE A 23 0.14 1.51 10.15
CA ILE A 23 -1.00 0.92 9.42
C ILE A 23 -1.11 -0.57 9.71
N LEU A 24 0.00 -1.32 9.62
CA LEU A 24 0.02 -2.76 9.87
C LEU A 24 -0.35 -3.11 11.32
N ALA A 25 0.14 -2.33 12.29
CA ALA A 25 -0.22 -2.49 13.69
C ALA A 25 -1.72 -2.27 13.94
N GLY A 26 -2.29 -1.20 13.35
CA GLY A 26 -3.72 -0.94 13.41
C GLY A 26 -4.54 -2.06 12.80
N LEU A 27 -4.21 -2.49 11.58
CA LEU A 27 -4.92 -3.58 10.89
C LEU A 27 -4.89 -4.89 11.69
N ARG A 28 -3.73 -5.28 12.22
CA ARG A 28 -3.58 -6.51 13.02
C ARG A 28 -4.34 -6.43 14.34
N ARG A 29 -4.46 -5.24 14.93
CA ARG A 29 -5.20 -5.02 16.18
C ARG A 29 -6.70 -5.15 15.97
N GLU A 30 -7.24 -4.50 14.93
CA GLU A 30 -8.69 -4.53 14.64
C GLU A 30 -9.12 -5.86 13.98
N CYS A 31 -8.23 -6.47 13.18
CA CYS A 31 -8.49 -7.74 12.48
C CYS A 31 -7.25 -8.65 12.52
N PRO A 32 -7.14 -9.55 13.53
CA PRO A 32 -6.00 -10.46 13.66
C PRO A 32 -5.81 -11.42 12.48
N THR A 33 -6.88 -11.72 11.73
CA THR A 33 -6.89 -12.59 10.55
C THR A 33 -6.62 -11.85 9.23
N VAL A 34 -6.17 -10.59 9.31
CA VAL A 34 -5.79 -9.81 8.13
C VAL A 34 -4.50 -10.38 7.53
N HIS A 35 -4.44 -10.44 6.20
CA HIS A 35 -3.25 -10.80 5.43
C HIS A 35 -2.82 -9.59 4.60
N PRO A 36 -1.93 -8.73 5.13
CA PRO A 36 -1.45 -7.56 4.41
C PRO A 36 -0.47 -7.95 3.31
N VAL A 37 -0.67 -7.39 2.12
CA VAL A 37 0.27 -7.48 1.00
C VAL A 37 0.74 -6.08 0.62
N VAL A 38 2.04 -5.82 0.74
CA VAL A 38 2.60 -4.48 0.53
C VAL A 38 3.21 -4.37 -0.87
N LEU A 39 2.78 -3.36 -1.64
CA LEU A 39 3.47 -2.99 -2.88
C LEU A 39 4.75 -2.24 -2.50
N SER A 40 5.92 -2.82 -2.80
CA SER A 40 7.22 -2.31 -2.36
C SER A 40 8.21 -2.14 -3.51
N GLY A 41 9.10 -1.14 -3.39
CA GLY A 41 10.30 -1.00 -4.23
C GLY A 41 11.36 -2.07 -3.95
N ASN A 42 11.39 -2.62 -2.72
CA ASN A 42 12.24 -3.73 -2.32
C ASN A 42 11.44 -4.74 -1.49
N PRO A 43 10.76 -5.69 -2.15
CA PRO A 43 9.87 -6.65 -1.47
C PRO A 43 10.55 -7.49 -0.40
N ALA A 44 11.77 -7.98 -0.67
CA ALA A 44 12.50 -8.81 0.29
C ALA A 44 12.76 -8.06 1.60
N ARG A 45 13.18 -6.80 1.51
CA ARG A 45 13.42 -5.94 2.68
C ARG A 45 12.13 -5.63 3.44
N THR A 46 11.09 -5.21 2.72
CA THR A 46 9.79 -4.88 3.35
C THR A 46 9.20 -6.10 4.06
N ALA A 47 9.27 -7.28 3.44
CA ALA A 47 8.81 -8.52 4.04
C ALA A 47 9.61 -8.87 5.31
N ALA A 48 10.94 -8.80 5.25
CA ALA A 48 11.80 -9.07 6.40
C ALA A 48 11.57 -8.10 7.56
N ARG A 49 11.36 -6.81 7.28
CA ARG A 49 11.20 -5.77 8.30
C ARG A 49 9.85 -5.81 9.00
N HIS A 50 8.77 -6.07 8.26
CA HIS A 50 7.40 -5.93 8.77
C HIS A 50 6.67 -7.27 8.98
N GLY A 51 7.27 -8.38 8.56
CA GLY A 51 6.66 -9.72 8.63
C GLY A 51 5.38 -9.80 7.81
N VAL A 52 5.43 -9.31 6.56
CA VAL A 52 4.28 -9.26 5.64
C VAL A 52 4.64 -9.84 4.28
N GLU A 53 3.64 -10.23 3.50
CA GLU A 53 3.84 -10.46 2.08
C GLU A 53 4.15 -9.11 1.41
N ALA A 54 5.16 -9.08 0.54
CA ALA A 54 5.49 -7.90 -0.23
C ALA A 54 5.70 -8.28 -1.69
N VAL A 55 5.23 -7.43 -2.60
CA VAL A 55 5.30 -7.65 -4.05
C VAL A 55 5.92 -6.45 -4.75
N PRO A 56 6.66 -6.67 -5.86
CA PRO A 56 7.33 -5.60 -6.58
C PRO A 56 6.30 -4.62 -7.18
N ARG A 57 6.35 -3.37 -6.72
CA ARG A 57 5.35 -2.34 -7.04
C ARG A 57 5.26 -1.95 -8.52
N LEU A 58 6.34 -2.15 -9.27
CA LEU A 58 6.40 -1.87 -10.72
C LEU A 58 6.02 -3.08 -11.58
N SER A 59 5.85 -4.27 -10.99
CA SER A 59 5.44 -5.46 -11.73
C SER A 59 3.93 -5.49 -11.88
N LEU A 60 3.43 -5.03 -13.03
CA LEU A 60 1.99 -5.00 -13.30
C LEU A 60 1.34 -6.39 -13.15
N ALA A 61 2.05 -7.47 -13.52
CA ALA A 61 1.56 -8.83 -13.35
C ALA A 61 1.42 -9.21 -11.86
N ALA A 62 2.42 -8.91 -11.03
CA ALA A 62 2.37 -9.20 -9.60
C ALA A 62 1.30 -8.35 -8.89
N VAL A 63 1.26 -7.05 -9.19
CA VAL A 63 0.25 -6.11 -8.67
C VAL A 63 -1.16 -6.57 -9.04
N ARG A 64 -1.40 -6.91 -10.31
CA ARG A 64 -2.71 -7.37 -10.77
C ARG A 64 -3.12 -8.67 -10.09
N ARG A 65 -2.19 -9.61 -9.90
CA ARG A 65 -2.46 -10.86 -9.17
C ARG A 65 -2.82 -10.56 -7.71
N ALA A 66 -2.03 -9.74 -7.03
CA ALA A 66 -2.28 -9.36 -5.64
C ALA A 66 -3.65 -8.69 -5.48
N LEU A 67 -4.01 -7.78 -6.40
CA LEU A 67 -5.32 -7.11 -6.39
C LEU A 67 -6.48 -8.06 -6.69
N ARG A 68 -6.37 -9.00 -7.64
CA ARG A 68 -7.44 -9.96 -7.92
C ARG A 68 -7.80 -10.84 -6.73
N GLU A 69 -6.83 -11.11 -5.88
CA GLU A 69 -6.99 -11.92 -4.67
C GLU A 69 -7.35 -11.07 -3.45
N ALA A 70 -7.44 -9.73 -3.59
CA ALA A 70 -7.63 -8.79 -2.50
C ALA A 70 -9.11 -8.53 -2.22
N ASP A 71 -9.44 -8.43 -0.94
CA ASP A 71 -10.75 -7.98 -0.46
C ASP A 71 -10.81 -6.44 -0.34
N LEU A 72 -9.64 -5.80 -0.18
CA LEU A 72 -9.52 -4.35 0.00
C LEU A 72 -8.18 -3.85 -0.55
N PHE A 73 -8.20 -2.72 -1.24
CA PHE A 73 -7.02 -1.96 -1.63
C PHE A 73 -6.90 -0.71 -0.75
N VAL A 74 -5.77 -0.54 -0.08
CA VAL A 74 -5.46 0.63 0.76
C VAL A 74 -4.32 1.40 0.09
N SER A 75 -4.59 2.64 -0.30
CA SER A 75 -3.51 3.56 -0.67
C SER A 75 -2.99 4.23 0.61
N GLY A 76 -1.90 3.68 1.15
CA GLY A 76 -1.20 4.17 2.32
C GLY A 76 -0.46 5.49 2.05
N GLY A 77 -1.11 6.60 2.38
CA GLY A 77 -0.43 7.88 2.60
C GLY A 77 -1.26 9.11 2.19
N GLY A 78 -1.75 9.85 3.18
CA GLY A 78 -2.18 11.25 3.06
C GLY A 78 -1.02 12.22 2.84
N THR A 79 0.22 11.75 3.03
CA THR A 79 1.42 12.39 2.51
C THR A 79 1.59 12.18 1.01
N LEU A 80 0.88 11.27 0.32
CA LEU A 80 1.00 11.13 -1.16
C LEU A 80 0.54 12.36 -1.94
N LEU A 81 -0.39 13.13 -1.37
CA LEU A 81 -0.82 14.42 -1.93
C LEU A 81 0.09 15.58 -1.51
N GLN A 82 0.84 15.44 -0.42
CA GLN A 82 1.81 16.45 0.05
C GLN A 82 3.23 16.21 -0.51
N ASP A 83 3.61 14.96 -0.78
CA ASP A 83 4.79 14.50 -1.53
C ASP A 83 4.45 14.33 -3.01
N LEU A 84 3.85 15.36 -3.60
CA LEU A 84 3.86 15.59 -5.05
C LEU A 84 5.28 16.01 -5.50
N THR A 85 6.31 15.25 -5.12
CA THR A 85 7.71 15.54 -5.45
C THR A 85 8.08 15.19 -6.91
N GLY A 86 7.13 14.68 -7.72
CA GLY A 86 7.35 14.49 -9.16
C GLY A 86 6.10 14.10 -9.95
N TRP A 87 6.03 14.54 -11.21
CA TRP A 87 4.88 14.33 -12.11
C TRP A 87 4.54 12.85 -12.39
N GLY A 88 5.42 11.92 -12.01
CA GLY A 88 5.23 10.47 -12.18
C GLY A 88 4.46 9.76 -11.05
N SER A 89 4.33 10.36 -9.86
CA SER A 89 3.65 9.72 -8.73
C SER A 89 2.13 9.68 -8.92
N VAL A 90 1.54 10.78 -9.39
CA VAL A 90 0.11 10.92 -9.68
C VAL A 90 -0.41 9.85 -10.65
N PRO A 91 0.15 9.68 -11.86
CA PRO A 91 -0.34 8.65 -12.79
C PRO A 91 -0.10 7.23 -12.26
N TYR A 92 0.97 6.99 -11.50
CA TYR A 92 1.21 5.69 -10.90
C TYR A 92 0.13 5.32 -9.87
N TYR A 93 -0.11 6.15 -8.86
CA TYR A 93 -1.09 5.85 -7.82
C TYR A 93 -2.52 5.91 -8.34
N GLY A 94 -2.83 6.86 -9.24
CA GLY A 94 -4.11 6.89 -9.95
C GLY A 94 -4.34 5.63 -10.81
N GLY A 95 -3.29 5.14 -11.47
CA GLY A 95 -3.33 3.88 -12.22
C GLY A 95 -3.58 2.66 -11.33
N LEU A 96 -3.01 2.62 -10.14
CA LEU A 96 -3.29 1.56 -9.16
C LEU A 96 -4.73 1.60 -8.66
N MET A 97 -5.25 2.79 -8.33
CA MET A 97 -6.65 2.96 -7.90
C MET A 97 -7.61 2.55 -9.01
N LEU A 98 -7.35 2.97 -10.25
CA LEU A 98 -8.14 2.58 -11.42
C LEU A 98 -8.09 1.06 -11.66
N LEU A 99 -6.92 0.44 -11.50
CA LEU A 99 -6.77 -1.00 -11.65
C LEU A 99 -7.56 -1.76 -10.58
N ALA A 100 -7.47 -1.34 -9.31
CA ALA A 100 -8.25 -1.93 -8.22
C ALA A 100 -9.76 -1.80 -8.51
N HIS A 101 -10.22 -0.62 -8.91
CA HIS A 101 -11.61 -0.36 -9.27
C HIS A 101 -12.09 -1.26 -10.43
N ARG A 102 -11.28 -1.40 -11.49
CA ARG A 102 -11.60 -2.29 -12.63
C ARG A 102 -11.65 -3.77 -12.26
N LEU A 103 -10.98 -4.17 -11.18
CA LEU A 103 -11.02 -5.53 -10.66
C LEU A 103 -12.15 -5.74 -9.64
N GLY A 104 -12.98 -4.73 -9.38
CA GLY A 104 -14.06 -4.80 -8.40
C GLY A 104 -13.59 -4.75 -6.95
N VAL A 105 -12.32 -4.41 -6.70
CA VAL A 105 -11.76 -4.33 -5.36
C VAL A 105 -12.08 -2.95 -4.77
N PRO A 106 -12.74 -2.87 -3.60
CA PRO A 106 -12.99 -1.59 -2.95
C PRO A 106 -11.66 -0.92 -2.57
N GLY A 107 -11.56 0.39 -2.85
CA GLY A 107 -10.38 1.20 -2.58
C GLY A 107 -10.60 2.16 -1.41
N LEU A 108 -9.67 2.18 -0.45
CA LEU A 108 -9.60 3.14 0.64
C LEU A 108 -8.31 3.96 0.53
N ALA A 109 -8.42 5.29 0.48
CA ALA A 109 -7.26 6.16 0.61
C ALA A 109 -7.06 6.50 2.10
N TRP A 110 -5.91 6.11 2.67
CA TRP A 110 -5.60 6.37 4.07
C TRP A 110 -4.76 7.64 4.21
N ALA A 111 -5.32 8.66 4.85
CA ALA A 111 -4.66 9.95 5.09
C ALA A 111 -4.58 10.26 6.60
N PRO A 112 -3.39 10.16 7.24
CA PRO A 112 -3.21 10.73 8.56
C PRO A 112 -3.08 12.25 8.40
N GLY A 113 -4.15 13.00 8.71
CA GLY A 113 -4.10 14.47 8.63
C GLY A 113 -5.38 15.24 8.28
N VAL A 114 -6.58 14.74 8.60
CA VAL A 114 -7.74 15.63 8.78
C VAL A 114 -8.28 15.39 10.19
N VAL A 115 -7.54 15.92 11.16
CA VAL A 115 -8.08 16.25 12.48
C VAL A 115 -8.47 17.72 12.37
N PRO A 116 -9.71 18.13 12.72
CA PRO A 116 -10.13 19.53 12.64
C PRO A 116 -9.26 20.46 13.49
#